data_AF-A0A975SR36-F1
#
_entry.id   AF-A0A975SR36-F1
#
_cell.length_a   1.000
_cell.length_b   1.000
_cell.length_c   1.000
_cell.angle_alpha   90.00
_cell.angle_beta   90.00
_cell.angle_gamma   90.00
#
_symmetry.space_group_name_H-M   'P 1'
#
loop_
_entity.id
_entity.type
_entity.pdbx_description
1 polymer ?
#
loop_
_entity_poly.entity_id
_entity_poly.type
_entity_poly.pdbx_seq_one_letter_code
_entity_poly.pdbx_strand_id
1 'polypeptide(L)'
;MDEAIRDKVAQLENYIMKNCLWQFNSRGWDRRKQNAGVLGKTTQLLCDEAVENPTPLEKCYWVDAVCLDRAYRELFPWIQSLGKEEIKTLMGHLHAHLDWLTIDGSLNLELKVVNY
;
A
#
# COMPACT_ATOMS: atom_id res chain seq x y z
N MET A 1 11.05 -15.35 -0.09
CA MET A 1 11.04 -14.23 0.88
C MET A 1 11.40 -14.82 2.23
N ASP A 2 12.28 -14.16 2.98
CA ASP A 2 12.64 -14.59 4.33
C ASP A 2 11.42 -14.53 5.27
N GLU A 3 11.39 -15.41 6.29
CA GLU A 3 10.28 -15.56 7.24
C GLU A 3 9.98 -14.23 7.95
N ALA A 4 11.03 -13.52 8.38
CA ALA A 4 10.89 -12.26 9.09
C ALA A 4 10.28 -11.15 8.21
N ILE A 5 10.60 -11.13 6.91
CA ILE A 5 10.00 -10.17 5.96
C ILE A 5 8.53 -10.54 5.73
N ARG A 6 8.22 -11.85 5.61
CA ARG A 6 6.85 -12.32 5.44
C ARG A 6 5.94 -11.91 6.60
N ASP A 7 6.41 -12.08 7.84
CA ASP A 7 5.66 -11.69 9.02
C ASP A 7 5.38 -10.16 9.05
N LYS A 8 6.40 -9.34 8.75
CA LYS A 8 6.23 -7.89 8.63
C LYS A 8 5.23 -7.50 7.55
N VAL A 9 5.29 -8.12 6.36
CA VAL A 9 4.30 -7.90 5.30
C VAL A 9 2.89 -8.23 5.79
N ALA A 10 2.71 -9.38 6.46
CA ALA A 10 1.40 -9.78 6.99
C ALA A 10 0.86 -8.80 8.04
N GLN A 11 1.72 -8.23 8.89
CA GLN A 11 1.32 -7.20 9.85
C GLN A 11 0.80 -5.93 9.16
N LEU A 12 1.54 -5.42 8.16
CA LEU A 12 1.15 -4.24 7.39
C LEU A 12 -0.14 -4.49 6.58
N GLU A 13 -0.21 -5.64 5.91
CA GLU A 13 -1.40 -6.08 5.17
C GLU A 13 -2.62 -6.15 6.09
N ASN A 14 -2.52 -6.80 7.26
CA ASN A 14 -3.63 -6.91 8.20
C ASN A 14 -4.15 -5.54 8.67
N TYR A 15 -3.29 -4.53 8.79
CA TYR A 15 -3.74 -3.17 9.06
C TYR A 15 -4.56 -2.60 7.88
N ILE A 16 -4.03 -2.68 6.66
CA ILE A 16 -4.73 -2.22 5.44
C ILE A 16 -6.09 -2.90 5.31
N MET A 17 -6.13 -4.23 5.44
CA MET A 17 -7.34 -5.02 5.26
C MET A 17 -8.43 -4.71 6.29
N LYS A 18 -8.07 -4.21 7.47
CA LYS A 18 -9.01 -3.84 8.53
C LYS A 18 -9.45 -2.37 8.51
N ASN A 19 -8.61 -1.48 7.99
CA ASN A 19 -8.79 -0.03 8.17
C ASN A 19 -8.86 0.77 6.88
N CYS A 20 -8.54 0.17 5.73
CA CYS A 20 -8.52 0.85 4.44
C CYS A 20 -9.58 0.29 3.50
N LEU A 21 -10.06 1.14 2.59
CA LEU A 21 -11.05 0.78 1.57
C LEU A 21 -10.54 1.01 0.13
N TRP A 22 -9.46 1.78 -0.03
CA TRP A 22 -8.94 2.20 -1.32
C TRP A 22 -8.48 1.00 -2.20
N GLN A 23 -8.02 -0.09 -1.58
CA GLN A 23 -7.67 -1.35 -2.23
C GLN A 23 -8.88 -2.15 -2.75
N PHE A 24 -10.11 -1.74 -2.42
CA PHE A 24 -11.35 -2.42 -2.80
C PHE A 24 -12.20 -1.66 -3.81
N ASN A 25 -11.62 -0.70 -4.55
CA ASN A 25 -12.29 -0.02 -5.66
C ASN A 25 -12.95 -0.99 -6.66
N SER A 26 -13.94 -0.51 -7.41
CA SER A 26 -14.86 -1.37 -8.17
C SER A 26 -14.21 -2.11 -9.34
N ARG A 27 -13.07 -1.64 -9.87
CA ARG A 27 -12.39 -2.22 -11.04
C ARG A 27 -10.93 -2.52 -10.76
N GLY A 28 -10.40 -3.53 -11.45
CA GLY A 28 -9.02 -3.99 -11.25
C GLY A 28 -7.98 -2.92 -11.59
N TRP A 29 -8.21 -2.11 -12.63
CA TRP A 29 -7.32 -0.99 -12.98
C TRP A 29 -7.35 0.13 -11.94
N ASP A 30 -8.50 0.40 -11.31
CA ASP A 30 -8.59 1.38 -10.22
C ASP A 30 -7.84 0.88 -8.99
N ARG A 31 -8.02 -0.38 -8.61
CA ARG A 31 -7.27 -1.00 -7.50
C ARG A 31 -5.77 -0.93 -7.75
N ARG A 32 -5.30 -1.31 -8.95
CA ARG A 32 -3.86 -1.29 -9.27
C ARG A 32 -3.28 0.12 -9.19
N LYS A 33 -3.99 1.11 -9.74
CA LYS A 33 -3.58 2.51 -9.70
C LYS A 33 -3.57 3.05 -8.26
N GLN A 34 -4.58 2.72 -7.47
CA GLN A 34 -4.70 3.16 -6.10
C GLN A 34 -3.64 2.50 -5.19
N ASN A 35 -3.43 1.19 -5.31
CA ASN A 35 -2.39 0.46 -4.59
C ASN A 35 -1.01 1.06 -4.87
N ALA A 36 -0.67 1.28 -6.14
CA ALA A 36 0.59 1.88 -6.53
C ALA A 36 0.75 3.33 -6.02
N GLY A 37 -0.30 4.14 -6.15
CA GLY A 37 -0.28 5.55 -5.73
C GLY A 37 -0.14 5.71 -4.22
N VAL A 38 -0.97 5.00 -3.45
CA VAL A 38 -0.97 5.07 -1.98
C VAL A 38 0.32 4.46 -1.42
N LEU A 39 0.65 3.21 -1.77
CA LEU A 39 1.83 2.54 -1.21
C LEU A 39 3.15 3.19 -1.66
N GLY A 40 3.20 3.74 -2.87
CA GLY A 40 4.35 4.51 -3.34
C GLY A 40 4.61 5.73 -2.46
N LYS A 41 3.57 6.53 -2.20
CA LYS A 41 3.69 7.70 -1.31
C LYS A 41 3.95 7.32 0.14
N THR A 42 3.34 6.24 0.65
CA THR A 42 3.65 5.73 1.99
C THR A 42 5.12 5.36 2.10
N THR A 43 5.68 4.73 1.07
CA THR A 43 7.11 4.40 1.03
C THR A 43 8.00 5.65 1.09
N GLN A 44 7.66 6.68 0.32
CA GLN A 44 8.39 7.96 0.35
C GLN A 44 8.34 8.61 1.75
N LEU A 45 7.14 8.65 2.37
CA LEU A 45 6.96 9.21 3.72
C LEU A 45 7.74 8.42 4.79
N LEU A 46 7.72 7.09 4.73
CA LEU A 46 8.49 6.24 5.65
C LEU A 46 10.01 6.39 5.47
N CYS A 47 10.46 6.76 4.26
CA CYS A 47 11.86 7.02 3.95
C CYS A 47 12.26 8.49 4.17
N ASP A 48 11.36 9.33 4.70
CA ASP A 48 11.53 10.79 4.85
C ASP A 48 11.94 11.47 3.53
N GLU A 49 11.43 10.98 2.41
CA GLU A 49 11.64 11.54 1.07
C GLU A 49 10.57 12.60 0.75
N ALA A 50 10.90 13.56 -0.12
CA ALA A 50 9.94 14.56 -0.56
C ALA A 50 8.81 13.91 -1.38
N VAL A 51 7.56 14.27 -1.06
CA VAL A 51 6.37 13.80 -1.79
C VAL A 51 5.78 14.95 -2.59
N GLU A 52 5.81 14.82 -3.92
CA GLU A 52 5.15 15.77 -4.81
C GLU A 52 3.68 15.40 -5.01
N ASN A 53 2.80 16.41 -5.01
CA ASN A 53 1.37 16.23 -5.22
C ASN A 53 0.80 17.22 -6.25
N PRO A 54 1.28 17.17 -7.51
CA PRO A 54 0.97 18.18 -8.52
C PRO A 54 -0.48 18.13 -9.01
N THR A 55 -1.17 16.99 -8.85
CA THR A 55 -2.55 16.80 -9.31
C THR A 55 -3.50 16.54 -8.14
N PRO A 56 -4.82 16.78 -8.30
CA PRO A 56 -5.81 16.41 -7.30
C PRO A 56 -5.76 14.92 -6.91
N LEU A 57 -5.54 14.04 -7.89
CA LEU A 57 -5.47 12.60 -7.63
C LEU A 57 -4.25 12.20 -6.79
N GLU A 58 -3.09 12.82 -7.07
CA GLU A 58 -1.89 12.63 -6.24
C GLU A 58 -2.12 13.11 -4.80
N LYS A 59 -2.87 14.20 -4.60
CA LYS A 59 -3.27 14.64 -3.26
C LYS A 59 -4.18 13.61 -2.57
N CYS A 60 -5.10 12.96 -3.30
CA CYS A 60 -5.92 11.88 -2.74
C CYS A 60 -5.05 10.71 -2.25
N TYR A 61 -4.11 10.24 -3.08
CA TYR A 61 -3.17 9.19 -2.67
C TYR A 61 -2.34 9.60 -1.44
N TRP A 62 -1.91 10.85 -1.39
CA TRP A 62 -1.09 11.36 -0.29
C TRP A 62 -1.84 11.35 1.05
N VAL A 63 -3.12 11.69 1.08
CA VAL A 63 -3.90 11.68 2.32
C VAL A 63 -4.00 10.26 2.90
N ASP A 64 -4.32 9.27 2.07
CA ASP A 64 -4.32 7.86 2.49
C ASP A 64 -2.92 7.41 2.94
N ALA A 65 -1.88 7.85 2.21
CA ALA A 65 -0.50 7.50 2.53
C ALA A 65 -0.04 8.08 3.87
N VAL A 66 -0.44 9.30 4.23
CA VAL A 66 -0.16 9.94 5.53
C VAL A 66 -0.83 9.16 6.67
N CYS A 67 -2.06 8.67 6.46
CA CYS A 67 -2.72 7.82 7.44
C CYS A 67 -1.95 6.53 7.68
N LEU A 68 -1.48 5.86 6.61
CA LEU A 68 -0.66 4.66 6.72
C LEU A 68 0.70 4.92 7.38
N ASP A 69 1.42 5.97 6.97
CA ASP A 69 2.71 6.34 7.56
C ASP A 69 2.61 6.52 9.09
N ARG A 70 1.61 7.28 9.54
CA ARG A 70 1.36 7.49 10.97
C ARG A 70 1.03 6.19 11.68
N ALA A 71 0.08 5.43 11.16
CA ALA A 71 -0.35 4.18 11.78
C ALA A 71 0.78 3.16 11.84
N TYR A 72 1.61 3.06 10.80
CA TYR A 72 2.72 2.11 10.78
C TYR A 72 3.80 2.49 11.77
N ARG A 73 4.16 3.78 11.85
CA ARG A 73 5.15 4.24 12.83
C ARG A 73 4.66 4.05 14.28
N GLU A 74 3.36 4.21 14.52
CA GLU A 74 2.74 4.01 15.83
C GLU A 74 2.63 2.53 16.23
N LEU A 75 2.09 1.70 15.34
CA LEU A 75 1.74 0.31 15.65
C LEU A 75 2.89 -0.68 15.46
N PHE A 76 3.87 -0.31 14.62
CA PHE A 76 4.98 -1.19 14.25
C PHE A 76 6.33 -0.52 14.54
N PRO A 77 6.77 -0.47 15.81
CA PRO A 77 8.01 0.21 16.19
C PRO A 77 9.26 -0.26 15.40
N TRP A 78 9.25 -1.52 14.96
CA TRP A 78 10.32 -2.10 14.13
C TRP A 78 10.50 -1.39 12.78
N ILE A 79 9.51 -0.67 12.27
CA ILE A 79 9.63 0.03 10.98
C ILE A 79 10.60 1.21 11.08
N GLN A 80 10.71 1.83 12.27
CA GLN A 80 11.59 2.97 12.52
C GLN A 80 13.07 2.55 12.62
N SER A 81 13.35 1.27 12.84
CA SER A 81 14.72 0.75 12.89
C SER A 81 15.24 0.26 11.53
N LEU A 82 14.39 0.28 10.49
CA LEU A 82 14.78 -0.16 9.14
C LEU A 82 15.49 0.96 8.38
N GLY A 83 16.49 0.61 7.60
CA GLY A 83 17.07 1.50 6.60
C GLY A 83 16.11 1.74 5.42
N LYS A 84 16.33 2.82 4.67
CA LYS A 84 15.47 3.21 3.55
C LYS A 84 15.32 2.11 2.48
N GLU A 85 16.40 1.40 2.16
CA GLU A 85 16.37 0.30 1.19
C GLU A 85 15.60 -0.93 1.70
N GLU A 86 15.64 -1.19 3.01
CA GLU A 86 14.85 -2.25 3.64
C GLU A 86 13.36 -1.89 3.62
N ILE A 87 13.01 -0.62 3.89
CA ILE A 87 11.64 -0.11 3.79
C ILE A 87 11.14 -0.25 2.34
N LYS A 88 11.91 0.18 1.35
CA LYS A 88 11.55 0.05 -0.08
C LYS A 88 11.32 -1.40 -0.48
N THR A 89 12.20 -2.31 -0.03
CA THR A 89 12.06 -3.75 -0.28
C THR A 89 10.79 -4.31 0.35
N LEU A 90 10.55 -3.99 1.62
CA LEU A 90 9.36 -4.43 2.36
C LEU A 90 8.07 -3.93 1.71
N MET A 91 8.01 -2.64 1.36
CA MET A 91 6.85 -2.03 0.72
C MET A 91 6.63 -2.56 -0.70
N GLY A 92 7.70 -2.90 -1.42
CA GLY A 92 7.61 -3.60 -2.70
C GLY A 92 6.97 -4.98 -2.57
N HIS A 93 7.34 -5.76 -1.54
CA HIS A 93 6.70 -7.04 -1.24
C HIS A 93 5.23 -6.88 -0.82
N LEU A 94 4.93 -5.89 0.03
CA LEU A 94 3.56 -5.57 0.42
C LEU A 94 2.68 -5.21 -0.78
N HIS A 95 3.19 -4.38 -1.69
CA HIS A 95 2.46 -3.99 -2.90
C HIS A 95 2.16 -5.20 -3.79
N ALA A 96 3.17 -6.02 -4.11
CA ALA A 96 2.97 -7.22 -4.92
C ALA A 96 1.97 -8.18 -4.26
N HIS A 97 2.00 -8.30 -2.93
CA HIS A 97 1.06 -9.14 -2.19
C HIS A 97 -0.36 -8.58 -2.23
N LEU A 98 -0.53 -7.27 -2.05
CA LEU A 98 -1.83 -6.62 -2.08
C LEU A 98 -2.48 -6.66 -3.46
N ASP A 99 -1.68 -6.49 -4.53
CA ASP A 99 -2.15 -6.67 -5.91
C ASP A 99 -2.61 -8.11 -6.15
N TRP A 100 -1.85 -9.10 -5.67
CA TRP A 100 -2.29 -10.50 -5.77
C TRP A 100 -3.59 -10.75 -5.01
N LEU A 101 -3.70 -10.31 -3.76
CA LEU A 101 -4.90 -10.53 -2.94
C LEU A 101 -6.14 -9.83 -3.49
N THR A 102 -5.99 -8.56 -3.91
CA THR A 102 -7.13 -7.69 -4.23
C THR A 102 -7.45 -7.64 -5.72
N ILE A 103 -6.58 -8.16 -6.59
CA ILE A 103 -6.75 -8.10 -8.05
C ILE A 103 -6.52 -9.47 -8.67
N ASP A 104 -5.28 -9.96 -8.67
CA ASP A 104 -4.89 -11.07 -9.56
C ASP A 104 -5.40 -12.44 -9.07
N GLY A 105 -5.43 -12.65 -7.76
CA GLY A 105 -6.01 -13.81 -7.09
C GLY A 105 -7.47 -13.61 -6.66
N SER A 106 -8.07 -12.44 -6.93
CA SER A 106 -9.47 -12.18 -6.56
C SER A 106 -10.42 -12.93 -7.48
N LEU A 107 -11.43 -13.59 -6.89
CA LEU A 107 -12.51 -14.24 -7.63
C LEU A 107 -13.61 -13.26 -8.07
N ASN A 108 -13.48 -11.97 -7.77
CA ASN A 108 -14.47 -10.97 -8.19
C ASN A 108 -14.37 -10.72 -9.71
N LEU A 109 -15.33 -11.27 -10.46
CA LEU A 109 -15.41 -11.11 -11.91
C LEU A 109 -15.72 -9.68 -12.35
N GLU A 110 -16.33 -8.86 -11.48
CA GLU A 110 -16.67 -7.47 -11.79
C GLU A 110 -15.44 -6.57 -11.95
N LEU A 111 -14.27 -7.00 -11.48
CA LEU A 111 -13.01 -6.27 -11.64
C LEU A 111 -12.63 -6.05 -13.11
N LYS A 112 -13.19 -6.84 -14.03
CA LYS A 112 -12.90 -6.81 -15.46
C LYS A 112 -14.02 -6.15 -16.30
N VAL A 113 -15.13 -5.76 -15.68
CA VAL A 113 -16.28 -5.19 -16.39
C VAL A 113 -15.95 -3.76 -16.82
N VAL A 114 -16.01 -3.48 -18.12
CA VAL A 114 -15.60 -2.18 -18.68
C VAL A 114 -16.51 -1.03 -18.26
N ASN A 115 -17.81 -1.30 -18.11
CA ASN A 115 -18.79 -0.31 -17.67
C ASN A 115 -18.74 -0.14 -16.16
N TYR A 116 -18.97 1.08 -15.65
CA TYR A 116 -19.12 1.34 -14.21
C TYR A 116 -20.54 1.14 -13.73
#